data_AF-A0A1Q9E9S9-F1
#
_entry.id   AF-A0A1Q9E9S9-F1
#
_cell.length_a   1.000
_cell.length_b   1.000
_cell.length_c   1.000
_cell.angle_alpha   90.00
_cell.angle_beta   90.00
_cell.angle_gamma   90.00
#
_symmetry.space_group_name_H-M   'P 1'
#
loop_
_entity.id
_entity.type
_entity.pdbx_description
1 polymer ?
#
loop_
_entity_poly.entity_id
_entity_poly.type
_entity_poly.pdbx_seq_one_letter_code
_entity_poly.pdbx_strand_id
1 'polypeptide(L)'
;MGPVKLFPTADYTSKQPRDSIVPRVPCTGIFLGPSKSGKTVALISAILDQYRTASGESVFERIIVMSPSFEIDDAWKPVKHFIEHDMGVNTDREQVYFDKWDEGALRGIIEQQKRVTRKTKELGFKKLFQILIVIDDFADQPELHRRTGDGALDTLFIRGRHMQISTWVSSQKLRLISAAVRVNMQFMCVWRLRNQLELEAVLEELTALLPKKELQAIYEEAVREPYSFLFIHYLKPRSEMFYKRWEERFVIENGDDPEPSGGQAAGSRWPHPERPRQISEGSETSMRSFWRKRKRYMTTIYCDSRKRVAGDDASFEMDIGETIHLQTGAKLSILKFRVADAFLSTDRGQYLYWEDQALGTLNWATLPVGAYTGTRLASWISSNYAAATYVEATNEIQVASDGNRVILNDQQLRDRFPGTGSYPSGASPSKPFSINHLLGPSFIDGALQIFVFVTMNAYSELFLRCSTLANAAEIKGPLGQDILCKLIVDKGVGFIMQTRTDEGHYVRLHGPITLRTLRFRLTDVDGNVVNTRGTSVSFAIFLDHEQ
;
A
#
# COMPACT_ATOMS: atom_id res chain seq x y z
N MET A 1 -14.72 -4.59 -36.19
CA MET A 1 -13.26 -4.72 -36.04
C MET A 1 -12.83 -5.99 -36.75
N GLY A 2 -11.84 -5.93 -37.64
CA GLY A 2 -11.26 -7.14 -38.23
C GLY A 2 -10.48 -7.96 -37.19
N PRO A 3 -10.24 -9.26 -37.43
CA PRO A 3 -9.45 -10.09 -36.53
C PRO A 3 -8.02 -9.55 -36.40
N VAL A 4 -7.48 -9.58 -35.18
CA VAL A 4 -6.10 -9.14 -34.89
C VAL A 4 -5.14 -10.09 -35.61
N LYS A 5 -4.31 -9.55 -36.51
CA LYS A 5 -3.29 -10.32 -37.24
C LYS A 5 -2.05 -10.50 -36.36
N LEU A 6 -1.74 -11.74 -35.98
CA LEU A 6 -0.51 -12.06 -35.27
C LEU A 6 0.70 -11.94 -36.21
N PHE A 7 1.73 -11.23 -35.78
CA PHE A 7 3.01 -11.18 -36.49
C PHE A 7 3.86 -12.40 -36.13
N PRO A 8 4.48 -13.08 -37.10
CA PRO A 8 5.35 -14.22 -36.83
C PRO A 8 6.52 -13.79 -35.95
N THR A 9 6.69 -14.45 -34.81
CA THR A 9 7.81 -14.26 -33.89
C THR A 9 8.72 -15.48 -33.95
N ALA A 10 10.01 -15.29 -33.74
CA ALA A 10 10.96 -16.40 -33.74
C ALA A 10 10.68 -17.35 -32.57
N ASP A 11 10.44 -18.63 -32.86
CA ASP A 11 10.32 -19.65 -31.82
C ASP A 11 11.67 -19.89 -31.15
N TYR A 12 11.67 -19.82 -29.81
CA TYR A 12 12.79 -20.15 -28.94
C TYR A 12 12.38 -21.29 -28.01
N THR A 13 13.33 -22.17 -27.69
CA THR A 13 13.12 -23.31 -26.81
C THR A 13 14.04 -23.21 -25.59
N SER A 14 13.64 -23.82 -24.49
CA SER A 14 14.41 -23.92 -23.26
C SER A 14 14.11 -25.25 -22.58
N LYS A 15 14.93 -25.68 -21.62
CA LYS A 15 14.63 -26.89 -20.81
C LYS A 15 13.31 -26.68 -20.05
N GLN A 16 12.51 -27.73 -19.92
CA GLN A 16 11.19 -27.67 -19.31
C GLN A 16 11.03 -28.77 -18.26
N PRO A 17 10.25 -28.52 -17.19
CA PRO A 17 9.97 -29.56 -16.19
C PRO A 17 9.26 -30.73 -16.85
N ARG A 18 9.58 -31.95 -16.39
CA ARG A 18 8.90 -33.18 -16.80
C ARG A 18 7.49 -33.28 -16.24
N ASP A 19 7.28 -32.72 -15.04
CA ASP A 19 5.98 -32.73 -14.38
C ASP A 19 5.06 -31.70 -15.04
N SER A 20 3.89 -32.17 -15.46
CA SER A 20 2.84 -31.36 -16.08
C SER A 20 1.98 -30.57 -15.08
N ILE A 21 2.07 -30.88 -13.79
CA ILE A 21 1.35 -30.19 -12.72
C ILE A 21 1.96 -28.82 -12.48
N VAL A 22 3.30 -28.73 -12.45
CA VAL A 22 4.01 -27.47 -12.23
C VAL A 22 4.09 -26.62 -13.50
N PRO A 23 4.14 -25.28 -13.37
CA PRO A 23 4.22 -24.38 -14.52
C PRO A 23 5.49 -24.60 -15.31
N ARG A 24 5.35 -24.50 -16.64
CA ARG A 24 6.48 -24.37 -17.58
C ARG A 24 7.33 -23.14 -17.25
N VAL A 25 8.64 -23.27 -17.44
CA VAL A 25 9.61 -22.19 -17.17
C VAL A 25 9.84 -21.33 -18.42
N PRO A 26 10.13 -20.03 -18.28
CA PRO A 26 10.32 -19.30 -17.03
C PRO A 26 9.01 -19.05 -16.29
N CYS A 27 9.01 -19.25 -14.96
CA CYS A 27 7.80 -19.11 -14.14
C CYS A 27 7.99 -18.19 -12.93
N THR A 28 6.91 -17.55 -12.50
CA THR A 28 6.87 -16.71 -11.29
C THR A 28 5.88 -17.28 -10.29
N GLY A 29 6.26 -17.38 -9.01
CA GLY A 29 5.37 -17.96 -8.00
C GLY A 29 5.67 -17.59 -6.56
N ILE A 30 4.67 -17.81 -5.71
CA ILE A 30 4.70 -17.45 -4.30
C ILE A 30 4.45 -18.69 -3.43
N PHE A 31 5.29 -18.87 -2.42
CA PHE A 31 5.17 -19.87 -1.36
C PHE A 31 4.72 -19.13 -0.10
N LEU A 32 3.46 -19.32 0.31
CA LEU A 32 2.80 -18.55 1.35
C LEU A 32 2.45 -19.42 2.55
N GLY A 33 2.91 -19.03 3.74
CA GLY A 33 2.69 -19.84 4.94
C GLY A 33 3.43 -19.30 6.16
N PRO A 34 2.94 -19.57 7.38
CA PRO A 34 3.61 -19.12 8.60
C PRO A 34 5.02 -19.74 8.73
N SER A 35 5.82 -19.21 9.66
CA SER A 35 7.09 -19.85 10.02
C SER A 35 6.87 -21.33 10.41
N LYS A 36 7.81 -22.19 10.01
CA LYS A 36 7.79 -23.66 10.20
C LYS A 36 6.62 -24.39 9.53
N SER A 37 5.99 -23.83 8.49
CA SER A 37 4.91 -24.50 7.77
C SER A 37 5.36 -25.51 6.72
N GLY A 38 6.65 -25.52 6.34
CA GLY A 38 7.20 -26.39 5.29
C GLY A 38 7.52 -25.69 3.96
N LYS A 39 7.44 -24.35 3.89
CA LYS A 39 7.73 -23.58 2.65
C LYS A 39 9.12 -23.87 2.08
N THR A 40 10.16 -23.75 2.91
CA THR A 40 11.56 -23.95 2.53
C THR A 40 11.79 -25.37 2.02
N VAL A 41 11.21 -26.38 2.68
CA VAL A 41 11.28 -27.78 2.24
C VAL A 41 10.62 -27.97 0.88
N ALA A 42 9.47 -27.32 0.64
CA ALA A 42 8.83 -27.36 -0.67
C ALA A 42 9.62 -26.61 -1.76
N LEU A 43 10.28 -25.50 -1.44
CA LEU A 43 11.22 -24.84 -2.36
C LEU A 43 12.37 -25.78 -2.73
N ILE A 44 12.95 -26.46 -1.75
CA ILE A 44 14.03 -27.44 -1.96
C ILE A 44 13.55 -28.59 -2.85
N SER A 45 12.40 -29.21 -2.56
CA SER A 45 11.84 -30.28 -3.40
C SER A 45 11.44 -29.79 -4.80
N ALA A 46 10.96 -28.55 -4.93
CA ALA A 46 10.73 -27.95 -6.24
C ALA A 46 12.03 -27.88 -7.06
N ILE A 47 13.12 -27.39 -6.46
CA ILE A 47 14.44 -27.30 -7.11
C ILE A 47 14.98 -28.68 -7.48
N LEU A 48 14.91 -29.63 -6.55
CA LEU A 48 15.61 -30.91 -6.67
C LEU A 48 14.83 -31.97 -7.45
N ASP A 49 13.50 -31.92 -7.43
CA ASP A 49 12.65 -32.99 -7.96
C ASP A 49 11.71 -32.51 -9.07
N GLN A 50 10.93 -31.46 -8.81
CA GLN A 50 9.84 -31.05 -9.73
C GLN A 50 10.35 -30.34 -10.98
N TYR A 51 11.33 -29.45 -10.80
CA TYR A 51 11.93 -28.68 -11.89
C TYR A 51 13.14 -29.40 -12.49
N ARG A 52 12.92 -30.69 -12.83
CA ARG A 52 13.85 -31.53 -13.59
C ARG A 52 13.30 -31.86 -14.97
N THR A 53 14.19 -31.97 -15.95
CA THR A 53 13.86 -32.50 -17.28
C THR A 53 13.53 -33.99 -17.20
N ALA A 54 13.02 -34.56 -18.30
CA ALA A 54 12.79 -36.00 -18.40
C ALA A 54 14.09 -36.84 -18.24
N SER A 55 15.26 -36.25 -18.53
CA SER A 55 16.57 -36.87 -18.32
C SER A 55 17.11 -36.72 -16.89
N GLY A 56 16.37 -36.06 -15.98
CA GLY A 56 16.79 -35.83 -14.60
C GLY A 56 17.70 -34.61 -14.40
N GLU A 57 17.99 -33.85 -15.45
CA GLU A 57 18.80 -32.63 -15.36
C GLU A 57 17.98 -31.45 -14.80
N SER A 58 18.66 -30.48 -14.20
CA SER A 58 18.03 -29.19 -13.88
C SER A 58 17.52 -28.49 -15.14
N VAL A 59 16.33 -27.89 -15.05
CA VAL A 59 15.82 -26.99 -16.09
C VAL A 59 16.48 -25.60 -16.06
N PHE A 60 17.22 -25.30 -14.98
CA PHE A 60 17.94 -24.06 -14.75
C PHE A 60 19.45 -24.25 -14.87
N GLU A 61 20.13 -23.31 -15.51
CA GLU A 61 21.60 -23.28 -15.64
C GLU A 61 22.28 -22.59 -14.46
N ARG A 62 21.54 -21.73 -13.75
CA ARG A 62 21.94 -21.10 -12.49
C ARG A 62 20.75 -20.99 -11.54
N ILE A 63 21.01 -21.21 -10.26
CA ILE A 63 20.07 -21.02 -9.17
C ILE A 63 20.72 -20.04 -8.20
N ILE A 64 20.07 -18.90 -8.00
CA ILE A 64 20.48 -17.86 -7.08
C ILE A 64 19.53 -17.92 -5.89
N VAL A 65 20.08 -18.03 -4.68
CA VAL A 65 19.31 -18.09 -3.45
C VAL A 65 19.61 -16.86 -2.60
N MET A 66 18.58 -16.05 -2.39
CA MET A 66 18.58 -14.95 -1.44
C MET A 66 17.74 -15.40 -0.24
N SER A 67 18.40 -15.76 0.86
CA SER A 67 17.72 -16.10 2.12
C SER A 67 18.60 -15.73 3.33
N PRO A 68 18.06 -15.02 4.33
CA PRO A 68 18.81 -14.72 5.56
C PRO A 68 19.13 -15.99 6.36
N SER A 69 18.40 -17.08 6.11
CA SER A 69 18.56 -18.36 6.79
C SER A 69 19.46 -19.32 6.00
N PHE A 70 19.98 -18.95 4.83
CA PHE A 70 20.67 -19.89 3.93
C PHE A 70 21.88 -20.59 4.57
N GLU A 71 22.72 -19.84 5.29
CA GLU A 71 23.92 -20.38 5.94
C GLU A 71 23.63 -21.00 7.33
N ILE A 72 22.44 -20.78 7.89
CA ILE A 72 22.07 -21.20 9.24
C ILE A 72 21.19 -22.46 9.21
N ASP A 73 20.30 -22.58 8.23
CA ASP A 73 19.34 -23.67 8.12
C ASP A 73 19.92 -24.83 7.31
N ASP A 74 20.19 -25.92 8.02
CA ASP A 74 20.66 -27.20 7.46
C ASP A 74 19.77 -27.75 6.34
N ALA A 75 18.51 -27.32 6.25
CA ALA A 75 17.60 -27.70 5.17
C ALA A 75 18.17 -27.32 3.78
N TRP A 76 18.97 -26.26 3.65
CA TRP A 76 19.52 -25.82 2.37
C TRP A 76 20.74 -26.65 1.90
N LYS A 77 21.34 -27.48 2.75
CA LYS A 77 22.52 -28.30 2.41
C LYS A 77 22.38 -29.10 1.11
N PRO A 78 21.26 -29.79 0.83
CA PRO A 78 21.08 -30.53 -0.42
C PRO A 78 21.10 -29.62 -1.65
N VAL A 79 20.53 -28.41 -1.57
CA VAL A 79 20.55 -27.44 -2.67
C VAL A 79 21.94 -26.85 -2.87
N LYS A 80 22.67 -26.58 -1.79
CA LYS A 80 24.08 -26.13 -1.86
C LYS A 80 24.94 -27.18 -2.55
N HIS A 81 24.84 -28.43 -2.12
CA HIS A 81 25.52 -29.56 -2.77
C HIS A 81 25.15 -29.68 -4.25
N PHE A 82 23.86 -29.60 -4.58
CA PHE A 82 23.37 -29.66 -5.95
C PHE A 82 23.95 -28.54 -6.84
N ILE A 83 24.01 -27.30 -6.34
CA ILE A 83 24.54 -26.16 -7.08
C ILE A 83 26.06 -26.29 -7.30
N GLU A 84 26.81 -26.66 -6.26
CA GLU A 84 28.28 -26.70 -6.31
C GLU A 84 28.79 -27.91 -7.10
N HIS A 85 28.20 -29.09 -6.88
CA HIS A 85 28.71 -30.35 -7.43
C HIS A 85 27.98 -30.77 -8.70
N ASP A 86 26.64 -30.83 -8.67
CA ASP A 86 25.87 -31.38 -9.80
C ASP A 86 25.74 -30.35 -10.94
N MET A 87 25.53 -29.08 -10.62
CA MET A 87 25.54 -27.99 -11.60
C MET A 87 26.95 -27.45 -11.92
N GLY A 88 27.95 -27.81 -11.11
CA GLY A 88 29.34 -27.37 -11.28
C GLY A 88 29.55 -25.87 -11.13
N VAL A 89 28.77 -25.19 -10.28
CA VAL A 89 28.94 -23.75 -10.01
C VAL A 89 30.14 -23.55 -9.08
N ASN A 90 31.15 -22.81 -9.53
CA ASN A 90 32.26 -22.40 -8.67
C ASN A 90 31.86 -21.16 -7.86
N THR A 91 31.50 -21.40 -6.60
CA THR A 91 31.01 -20.37 -5.66
C THR A 91 32.09 -19.42 -5.15
N ASP A 92 33.38 -19.75 -5.32
CA ASP A 92 34.50 -18.82 -5.07
C ASP A 92 34.60 -17.72 -6.15
N ARG A 93 34.08 -17.98 -7.35
CA ARG A 93 34.12 -17.05 -8.50
C ARG A 93 32.78 -16.38 -8.78
N GLU A 94 31.69 -17.03 -8.46
CA GLU A 94 30.33 -16.57 -8.74
C GLU A 94 29.50 -16.56 -7.45
N GLN A 95 29.10 -15.37 -7.00
CA GLN A 95 28.23 -15.25 -5.83
C GLN A 95 26.79 -15.59 -6.20
N VAL A 96 26.33 -16.75 -5.74
CA VAL A 96 24.95 -17.26 -5.96
C VAL A 96 24.13 -17.34 -4.66
N TYR A 97 24.76 -17.09 -3.52
CA TYR A 97 24.14 -17.10 -2.20
C TYR A 97 24.19 -15.70 -1.58
N PHE A 98 23.05 -15.25 -1.04
CA PHE A 98 22.90 -13.94 -0.43
C PHE A 98 22.17 -14.09 0.92
N ASP A 99 22.90 -13.84 2.01
CA ASP A 99 22.41 -13.85 3.39
C ASP A 99 21.84 -12.50 3.84
N LYS A 100 22.05 -11.46 3.02
CA LYS A 100 21.48 -10.11 3.18
C LYS A 100 20.80 -9.66 1.90
N TRP A 101 19.81 -8.79 2.03
CA TRP A 101 19.16 -8.18 0.88
C TRP A 101 20.12 -7.25 0.14
N ASP A 102 20.50 -7.61 -1.08
CA ASP A 102 21.33 -6.80 -1.97
C ASP A 102 20.61 -6.53 -3.29
N GLU A 103 19.88 -5.42 -3.34
CA GLU A 103 19.16 -5.00 -4.54
C GLU A 103 20.12 -4.66 -5.71
N GLY A 104 21.32 -4.18 -5.41
CA GLY A 104 22.34 -3.85 -6.40
C GLY A 104 22.84 -5.10 -7.13
N ALA A 105 23.21 -6.14 -6.37
CA ALA A 105 23.58 -7.44 -6.91
C ALA A 105 22.44 -8.07 -7.71
N LEU A 106 21.19 -8.00 -7.20
CA LEU A 106 20.02 -8.51 -7.90
C LEU A 106 19.81 -7.83 -9.27
N ARG A 107 19.96 -6.50 -9.34
CA ARG A 107 19.91 -5.76 -10.62
C ARG A 107 21.06 -6.14 -11.55
N GLY A 108 22.25 -6.36 -11.00
CA GLY A 108 23.41 -6.86 -11.75
C GLY A 108 23.12 -8.21 -12.41
N ILE A 109 22.55 -9.15 -11.65
CA ILE A 109 22.15 -10.49 -12.14
C ILE A 109 21.11 -10.35 -13.27
N ILE A 110 20.09 -9.51 -13.08
CA ILE A 110 19.04 -9.26 -14.09
C ILE A 110 19.67 -8.74 -15.40
N GLU A 111 20.55 -7.73 -15.33
CA GLU A 111 21.16 -7.17 -16.53
C GLU A 111 22.14 -8.15 -17.20
N GLN A 112 22.90 -8.91 -16.42
CA GLN A 112 23.75 -9.97 -16.95
C GLN A 112 22.94 -11.00 -17.72
N GLN A 113 21.84 -11.49 -17.14
CA GLN A 113 21.00 -12.49 -17.78
C GLN A 113 20.27 -11.94 -19.02
N LYS A 114 19.87 -10.66 -18.99
CA LYS A 114 19.35 -9.95 -20.17
C LYS A 114 20.39 -9.88 -21.29
N ARG A 115 21.66 -9.61 -20.98
CA ARG A 115 22.76 -9.61 -21.96
C ARG A 115 23.00 -11.00 -22.54
N VAL A 116 22.99 -12.05 -21.70
CA VAL A 116 23.11 -13.45 -22.16
C VAL A 116 21.98 -13.78 -23.12
N THR A 117 20.72 -13.54 -22.72
CA THR A 117 19.55 -13.83 -23.56
C THR A 117 19.60 -13.07 -24.88
N ARG A 118 19.98 -11.80 -24.87
CA ARG A 118 20.11 -11.00 -26.09
C ARG A 118 21.18 -11.56 -27.02
N LYS A 119 22.39 -11.80 -26.49
CA LYS A 119 23.52 -12.32 -27.27
C LYS A 119 23.22 -13.70 -27.85
N THR A 120 22.57 -14.59 -27.09
CA THR A 120 22.13 -15.90 -27.59
C THR A 120 21.18 -15.77 -28.78
N LYS A 121 20.23 -14.81 -28.73
CA LYS A 121 19.31 -14.53 -29.84
C LYS A 121 20.03 -13.90 -31.05
N GLU A 122 20.93 -12.95 -30.82
CA GLU A 122 21.75 -12.30 -31.85
C GLU A 122 22.66 -13.30 -32.59
N LEU A 123 23.23 -14.26 -31.86
CA LEU A 123 24.03 -15.35 -32.43
C LEU A 123 23.19 -16.43 -33.13
N GLY A 124 21.85 -16.29 -33.16
CA GLY A 124 20.95 -17.21 -33.86
C GLY A 124 20.68 -18.53 -33.13
N PHE A 125 21.11 -18.68 -31.87
CA PHE A 125 20.83 -19.88 -31.10
C PHE A 125 19.33 -19.95 -30.72
N LYS A 126 18.72 -21.10 -31.00
CA LYS A 126 17.30 -21.38 -30.69
C LYS A 126 17.06 -21.83 -29.26
N LYS A 127 18.09 -22.33 -28.58
CA LYS A 127 18.03 -22.76 -27.18
C LYS A 127 18.44 -21.61 -26.27
N LEU A 128 17.56 -21.22 -25.36
CA LEU A 128 17.83 -20.19 -24.36
C LEU A 128 18.19 -20.82 -23.01
N PHE A 129 19.05 -20.13 -22.28
CA PHE A 129 19.50 -20.51 -20.94
C PHE A 129 18.63 -19.82 -19.90
N GLN A 130 18.09 -20.60 -18.96
CA GLN A 130 17.19 -20.11 -17.93
C GLN A 130 17.86 -20.13 -16.57
N ILE A 131 17.53 -19.15 -15.74
CA ILE A 131 17.99 -19.09 -14.35
C ILE A 131 16.79 -19.03 -13.40
N LEU A 132 17.03 -19.45 -12.16
CA LEU A 132 16.07 -19.32 -11.06
C LEU A 132 16.63 -18.36 -10.01
N ILE A 133 15.79 -17.43 -9.57
CA ILE A 133 16.05 -16.59 -8.39
C ILE A 133 15.03 -16.97 -7.32
N VAL A 134 15.52 -17.42 -6.17
CA VAL A 134 14.72 -17.74 -4.99
C VAL A 134 14.92 -16.66 -3.95
N ILE A 135 13.83 -16.08 -3.47
CA ILE A 135 13.81 -15.07 -2.40
C ILE A 135 13.05 -15.70 -1.24
N ASP A 136 13.77 -16.28 -0.28
CA ASP A 136 13.19 -16.95 0.87
C ASP A 136 13.27 -16.07 2.12
N ASP A 137 12.15 -15.88 2.82
CA ASP A 137 11.95 -15.05 4.03
C ASP A 137 12.33 -13.55 3.95
N PHE A 138 13.03 -13.09 2.90
CA PHE A 138 13.31 -11.66 2.68
C PHE A 138 12.05 -10.84 2.36
N ALA A 139 11.03 -11.45 1.77
CA ALA A 139 9.80 -10.76 1.37
C ALA A 139 9.00 -10.17 2.54
N ASP A 140 9.34 -10.52 3.78
CA ASP A 140 8.73 -9.96 4.98
C ASP A 140 9.55 -8.77 5.57
N GLN A 141 10.65 -8.37 4.94
CA GLN A 141 11.50 -7.26 5.39
C GLN A 141 11.00 -5.89 4.90
N PRO A 142 11.01 -4.84 5.76
CA PRO A 142 10.56 -3.49 5.39
C PRO A 142 11.22 -2.88 4.15
N GLU A 143 12.47 -3.26 3.88
CA GLU A 143 13.29 -2.76 2.77
C GLU A 143 12.74 -3.14 1.39
N LEU A 144 12.06 -4.29 1.31
CA LEU A 144 11.35 -4.78 0.11
C LEU A 144 9.99 -4.10 -0.10
N HIS A 145 9.51 -3.29 0.85
CA HIS A 145 8.20 -2.63 0.83
C HIS A 145 8.23 -1.15 0.42
N ARG A 146 9.35 -0.66 -0.13
CA ARG A 146 9.42 0.70 -0.71
C ARG A 146 8.46 0.78 -1.90
N ARG A 147 7.35 1.52 -1.73
CA ARG A 147 6.22 1.69 -2.68
C ARG A 147 6.56 2.56 -3.89
N THR A 148 7.69 2.30 -4.52
CA THR A 148 8.05 2.88 -5.81
C THR A 148 8.07 1.71 -6.78
N GLY A 149 7.17 1.67 -7.77
CA GLY A 149 7.01 0.57 -8.75
C GLY A 149 8.20 0.34 -9.69
N ASP A 150 9.41 0.58 -9.20
CA ASP A 150 10.72 0.34 -9.79
C ASP A 150 11.51 -0.68 -8.94
N GLY A 151 10.88 -1.40 -7.99
CA GLY A 151 11.59 -2.42 -7.20
C GLY A 151 12.14 -3.55 -8.09
N ALA A 152 13.34 -4.05 -7.79
CA ALA A 152 13.93 -5.16 -8.54
C ALA A 152 13.01 -6.40 -8.58
N LEU A 153 12.26 -6.65 -7.50
CA LEU A 153 11.27 -7.73 -7.43
C LEU A 153 10.09 -7.53 -8.39
N ASP A 154 9.56 -6.31 -8.50
CA ASP A 154 8.49 -6.00 -9.46
C ASP A 154 8.98 -6.25 -10.89
N THR A 155 10.23 -5.86 -11.20
CA THR A 155 10.84 -6.11 -12.51
C THR A 155 10.92 -7.60 -12.83
N LEU A 156 11.27 -8.45 -11.85
CA LEU A 156 11.31 -9.90 -12.02
C LEU A 156 9.93 -10.48 -12.37
N PHE A 157 8.87 -10.07 -11.65
CA PHE A 157 7.53 -10.59 -11.91
C PHE A 157 6.90 -10.08 -13.20
N ILE A 158 7.16 -8.81 -13.58
CA ILE A 158 6.60 -8.20 -14.78
C ILE A 158 7.39 -8.61 -16.03
N ARG A 159 8.73 -8.60 -15.96
CA ARG A 159 9.62 -8.71 -17.14
C ARG A 159 10.58 -9.89 -17.12
N GLY A 160 10.77 -10.56 -15.98
CA GLY A 160 11.74 -11.64 -15.80
C GLY A 160 11.62 -12.75 -16.85
N ARG A 161 10.39 -13.11 -17.24
CA ARG A 161 10.12 -14.12 -18.27
C ARG A 161 10.75 -13.81 -19.62
N HIS A 162 10.79 -12.54 -20.03
CA HIS A 162 11.43 -12.14 -21.29
C HIS A 162 12.95 -12.30 -21.27
N MET A 163 13.53 -12.32 -20.06
CA MET A 163 14.96 -12.48 -19.79
C MET A 163 15.30 -13.92 -19.38
N GLN A 164 14.35 -14.86 -19.47
CA GLN A 164 14.56 -16.26 -19.06
C GLN A 164 14.86 -16.42 -17.57
N ILE A 165 14.27 -15.58 -16.73
CA ILE A 165 14.38 -15.62 -15.28
C ILE A 165 13.09 -16.17 -14.69
N SER A 166 13.19 -17.27 -13.94
CA SER A 166 12.13 -17.72 -13.03
C SER A 166 12.35 -17.10 -11.65
N THR A 167 11.27 -16.77 -10.95
CA THR A 167 11.37 -16.08 -9.66
C THR A 167 10.36 -16.66 -8.67
N TRP A 168 10.87 -17.20 -7.56
CA TRP A 168 10.05 -17.77 -6.49
C TRP A 168 10.25 -17.00 -5.21
N VAL A 169 9.15 -16.65 -4.56
CA VAL A 169 9.17 -15.85 -3.33
C VAL A 169 8.50 -16.61 -2.21
N SER A 170 9.18 -16.76 -1.10
CA SER A 170 8.61 -17.25 0.16
C SER A 170 8.19 -16.08 1.03
N SER A 171 6.99 -16.12 1.59
CA SER A 171 6.51 -15.09 2.52
C SER A 171 5.55 -15.65 3.55
N GLN A 172 5.49 -14.99 4.71
CA GLN A 172 4.49 -15.26 5.74
C GLN A 172 3.20 -14.46 5.53
N LYS A 173 3.23 -13.38 4.76
CA LYS A 173 2.11 -12.44 4.59
C LYS A 173 1.96 -12.02 3.13
N LEU A 174 0.86 -12.43 2.50
CA LEU A 174 0.58 -12.09 1.10
C LEU A 174 0.43 -10.58 0.91
N ARG A 175 -0.15 -9.88 1.91
CA ARG A 175 -0.41 -8.45 1.84
C ARG A 175 0.86 -7.58 1.86
N LEU A 176 1.99 -8.14 2.26
CA LEU A 176 3.29 -7.47 2.20
C LEU A 176 3.88 -7.46 0.77
N ILE A 177 3.47 -8.42 -0.06
CA ILE A 177 3.90 -8.51 -1.46
C ILE A 177 3.15 -7.45 -2.29
N SER A 178 3.83 -6.75 -3.19
CA SER A 178 3.25 -5.68 -4.00
C SER A 178 2.09 -6.19 -4.87
N ALA A 179 1.07 -5.35 -5.13
CA ALA A 179 -0.02 -5.73 -6.04
C ALA A 179 0.50 -6.08 -7.45
N ALA A 180 1.54 -5.40 -7.92
CA ALA A 180 2.18 -5.67 -9.21
C ALA A 180 2.77 -7.09 -9.27
N VAL A 181 3.42 -7.56 -8.21
CA VAL A 181 3.89 -8.94 -8.09
C VAL A 181 2.70 -9.89 -8.04
N ARG A 182 1.67 -9.56 -7.25
CA ARG A 182 0.54 -10.48 -7.04
C ARG A 182 -0.24 -10.76 -8.33
N VAL A 183 -0.53 -9.74 -9.14
CA VAL A 183 -1.25 -9.93 -10.41
C VAL A 183 -0.42 -10.61 -11.51
N ASN A 184 0.90 -10.68 -11.36
CA ASN A 184 1.82 -11.27 -12.34
C ASN A 184 2.36 -12.65 -11.94
N MET A 185 1.96 -13.18 -10.78
CA MET A 185 2.33 -14.54 -10.37
C MET A 185 1.60 -15.57 -11.24
N GLN A 186 2.26 -16.69 -11.52
CA GLN A 186 1.71 -17.77 -12.36
C GLN A 186 1.32 -19.01 -11.54
N PHE A 187 1.82 -19.10 -10.30
CA PHE A 187 1.36 -20.08 -9.33
C PHE A 187 1.50 -19.58 -7.89
N MET A 188 0.74 -20.20 -6.99
CA MET A 188 0.86 -20.00 -5.54
C MET A 188 0.76 -21.34 -4.80
N CYS A 189 1.62 -21.55 -3.81
CA CYS A 189 1.53 -22.64 -2.84
C CYS A 189 1.12 -22.04 -1.49
N VAL A 190 -0.01 -22.45 -0.92
CA VAL A 190 -0.59 -21.88 0.30
C VAL A 190 -0.70 -22.95 1.38
N TRP A 191 0.12 -22.82 2.43
CA TRP A 191 0.01 -23.65 3.62
C TRP A 191 -1.08 -23.16 4.56
N ARG A 192 -1.36 -23.94 5.61
CA ARG A 192 -2.29 -23.54 6.67
C ARG A 192 -1.88 -22.21 7.31
N LEU A 193 -2.62 -21.14 6.97
CA LEU A 193 -2.48 -19.80 7.52
C LEU A 193 -3.13 -19.73 8.90
N ARG A 194 -2.49 -18.97 9.81
CA ARG A 194 -2.98 -18.72 11.18
C ARG A 194 -3.73 -17.41 11.33
N ASN A 195 -3.66 -16.55 10.32
CA ASN A 195 -4.26 -15.22 10.31
C ASN A 195 -5.44 -15.22 9.34
N GLN A 196 -6.64 -14.96 9.86
CA GLN A 196 -7.88 -14.92 9.07
C GLN A 196 -7.82 -13.88 7.94
N LEU A 197 -7.18 -12.73 8.18
CA LEU A 197 -7.06 -11.68 7.17
C LEU A 197 -6.09 -12.06 6.04
N GLU A 198 -5.07 -12.88 6.32
CA GLU A 198 -4.20 -13.40 5.26
C GLU A 198 -4.92 -14.45 4.41
N LEU A 199 -5.72 -15.31 5.05
CA LEU A 199 -6.58 -16.25 4.33
C LEU A 199 -7.60 -15.50 3.47
N GLU A 200 -8.26 -14.48 4.02
CA GLU A 200 -9.20 -13.67 3.26
C GLU A 200 -8.55 -12.99 2.07
N ALA A 201 -7.32 -12.47 2.22
CA ALA A 201 -6.56 -11.91 1.11
C ALA A 201 -6.32 -12.94 -0.02
N VAL A 202 -5.95 -14.18 0.31
CA VAL A 202 -5.79 -15.26 -0.69
C VAL A 202 -7.12 -15.54 -1.39
N LEU A 203 -8.21 -15.69 -0.62
CA LEU A 203 -9.52 -16.02 -1.18
C LEU A 203 -10.04 -14.89 -2.08
N GLU A 204 -9.84 -13.62 -1.68
CA GLU A 204 -10.29 -12.44 -2.42
C GLU A 204 -9.66 -12.33 -3.80
N GLU A 205 -8.37 -12.64 -3.94
CA GLU A 205 -7.66 -12.68 -5.23
C GLU A 205 -8.28 -13.71 -6.22
N LEU A 206 -9.07 -14.67 -5.71
CA LEU A 206 -9.67 -15.76 -6.49
C LEU A 206 -11.21 -15.64 -6.63
N THR A 207 -11.85 -14.67 -5.96
CA THR A 207 -13.33 -14.56 -5.94
C THR A 207 -13.97 -14.28 -7.29
N ALA A 208 -13.20 -13.79 -8.26
CA ALA A 208 -13.65 -13.66 -9.64
C ALA A 208 -13.81 -15.02 -10.35
N LEU A 209 -13.16 -16.08 -9.86
CA LEU A 209 -13.16 -17.41 -10.45
C LEU A 209 -14.20 -18.35 -9.81
N LEU A 210 -14.30 -18.31 -8.48
CA LEU A 210 -15.19 -19.17 -7.69
C LEU A 210 -15.77 -18.42 -6.48
N PRO A 211 -16.98 -18.80 -6.02
CA PRO A 211 -17.54 -18.26 -4.79
C PRO A 211 -16.62 -18.50 -3.59
N LYS A 212 -16.51 -17.50 -2.70
CA LYS A 212 -15.63 -17.54 -1.51
C LYS A 212 -15.83 -18.79 -0.65
N LYS A 213 -17.06 -19.30 -0.53
CA LYS A 213 -17.38 -20.52 0.23
C LYS A 213 -16.73 -21.77 -0.37
N GLU A 214 -16.72 -21.89 -1.69
CA GLU A 214 -16.11 -23.04 -2.38
C GLU A 214 -14.58 -22.97 -2.28
N LEU A 215 -14.00 -21.79 -2.51
CA LEU A 215 -12.57 -21.56 -2.33
C LEU A 215 -12.11 -21.90 -0.91
N GLN A 216 -12.90 -21.54 0.09
CA GLN A 216 -12.63 -21.87 1.48
C GLN A 216 -12.66 -23.39 1.72
N ALA A 217 -13.63 -24.11 1.18
CA ALA A 217 -13.71 -25.57 1.29
C ALA A 217 -12.52 -26.27 0.62
N ILE A 218 -12.12 -25.82 -0.58
CA ILE A 218 -10.94 -26.31 -1.30
C ILE A 218 -9.68 -26.10 -0.46
N TYR A 219 -9.50 -24.89 0.08
CA TYR A 219 -8.37 -24.56 0.93
C TYR A 219 -8.33 -25.44 2.19
N GLU A 220 -9.45 -25.58 2.91
CA GLU A 220 -9.54 -26.37 4.13
C GLU A 220 -9.22 -27.86 3.91
N GLU A 221 -9.65 -28.43 2.78
CA GLU A 221 -9.27 -29.79 2.38
C GLU A 221 -7.77 -29.87 2.05
N ALA A 222 -7.25 -28.94 1.26
CA ALA A 222 -5.86 -28.96 0.81
C ALA A 222 -4.85 -28.85 1.97
N VAL A 223 -5.20 -28.13 3.03
CA VAL A 223 -4.32 -27.91 4.21
C VAL A 223 -4.75 -28.72 5.44
N ARG A 224 -5.61 -29.72 5.26
CA ARG A 224 -6.09 -30.59 6.36
C ARG A 224 -4.94 -31.37 7.01
N GLU A 225 -4.03 -31.88 6.20
CA GLU A 225 -2.88 -32.65 6.65
C GLU A 225 -1.70 -31.76 7.04
N PRO A 226 -0.88 -32.16 8.03
CA PRO A 226 0.35 -31.47 8.37
C PRO A 226 1.26 -31.30 7.15
N TYR A 227 1.85 -30.10 7.01
CA TYR A 227 2.74 -29.73 5.89
C TYR A 227 2.11 -29.76 4.49
N SER A 228 0.82 -30.10 4.38
CA SER A 228 0.07 -30.01 3.13
C SER A 228 -0.25 -28.56 2.76
N PHE A 229 -0.39 -28.31 1.46
CA PHE A 229 -0.64 -26.99 0.92
C PHE A 229 -1.63 -27.05 -0.25
N LEU A 230 -2.35 -25.95 -0.44
CA LEU A 230 -3.10 -25.68 -1.65
C LEU A 230 -2.14 -25.16 -2.73
N PHE A 231 -2.06 -25.84 -3.85
CA PHE A 231 -1.36 -25.37 -5.04
C PHE A 231 -2.36 -24.81 -6.04
N ILE A 232 -2.09 -23.61 -6.52
CA ILE A 232 -2.93 -22.85 -7.46
C ILE A 232 -2.10 -22.56 -8.70
N HIS A 233 -2.52 -23.08 -9.85
CA HIS A 233 -1.85 -22.85 -11.13
C HIS A 233 -2.65 -21.88 -12.01
N TYR A 234 -2.35 -20.58 -11.91
CA TYR A 234 -3.11 -19.50 -12.57
C TYR A 234 -3.11 -19.53 -14.11
N LEU A 235 -2.20 -20.27 -14.75
CA LEU A 235 -2.18 -20.41 -16.22
C LEU A 235 -3.09 -21.51 -16.75
N LYS A 236 -3.64 -22.34 -15.86
CA LYS A 236 -4.58 -23.39 -16.22
C LYS A 236 -6.01 -22.85 -16.24
N PRO A 237 -6.91 -23.46 -17.05
CA PRO A 237 -8.33 -23.14 -16.96
C PRO A 237 -8.82 -23.40 -15.54
N ARG A 238 -9.91 -22.73 -15.15
CA ARG A 238 -10.47 -22.80 -13.79
C ARG A 238 -10.69 -24.23 -13.32
N SER A 239 -11.16 -25.10 -14.21
CA SER A 239 -11.40 -26.52 -13.96
C SER A 239 -10.13 -27.35 -13.64
N GLU A 240 -8.94 -26.84 -13.98
CA GLU A 240 -7.64 -27.51 -13.77
C GLU A 240 -6.69 -26.74 -12.84
N MET A 241 -7.18 -25.71 -12.15
CA MET A 241 -6.30 -24.75 -11.47
C MET A 241 -5.85 -25.20 -10.06
N PHE A 242 -6.65 -25.98 -9.33
CA PHE A 242 -6.45 -26.22 -7.90
C PHE A 242 -5.98 -27.65 -7.63
N TYR A 243 -4.94 -27.79 -6.82
CA TYR A 243 -4.38 -29.07 -6.40
C TYR A 243 -4.08 -29.08 -4.90
N LYS A 244 -4.16 -30.25 -4.29
CA LYS A 244 -3.54 -30.56 -3.01
C LYS A 244 -2.10 -31.00 -3.28
N ARG A 245 -1.15 -30.26 -2.72
CA ARG A 245 0.29 -30.39 -3.01
C ARG A 245 0.54 -30.36 -4.53
N TRP A 246 1.42 -31.21 -5.04
CA TRP A 246 1.61 -31.44 -6.48
C TRP A 246 1.12 -32.84 -6.87
N GLU A 247 0.01 -33.28 -6.30
CA GLU A 247 -0.43 -34.69 -6.38
C GLU A 247 -1.87 -34.80 -6.87
N GLU A 248 -2.81 -34.21 -6.14
CA GLU A 248 -4.24 -34.44 -6.34
C GLU A 248 -4.94 -33.18 -6.82
N ARG A 249 -5.68 -33.27 -7.94
CA ARG A 249 -6.45 -32.14 -8.49
C ARG A 249 -7.85 -32.09 -7.88
N PHE A 250 -8.30 -30.89 -7.52
CA PHE A 250 -9.70 -30.67 -7.13
C PHE A 250 -10.62 -30.66 -8.35
N VAL A 251 -11.78 -31.30 -8.24
CA VAL A 251 -12.84 -31.28 -9.25
C VAL A 251 -13.88 -30.25 -8.86
N ILE A 252 -14.20 -29.33 -9.77
CA ILE A 252 -15.19 -28.27 -9.57
C ILE A 252 -16.41 -28.60 -10.42
N GLU A 253 -17.54 -28.92 -9.78
CA GLU A 253 -18.81 -29.19 -10.45
C GLU A 253 -19.50 -27.84 -10.78
N ASN A 254 -19.79 -27.60 -12.07
CA ASN A 254 -20.35 -26.36 -12.69
C ASN A 254 -19.36 -25.37 -13.30
N GLY A 255 -18.52 -25.85 -14.24
CA GLY A 255 -17.58 -25.02 -14.96
C GLY A 255 -17.96 -24.71 -16.42
N ASP A 256 -18.92 -23.81 -16.67
CA ASP A 256 -18.92 -23.11 -17.98
C ASP A 256 -17.74 -22.13 -17.94
N ASP A 257 -16.61 -22.52 -18.52
CA ASP A 257 -15.43 -21.68 -18.65
C ASP A 257 -15.68 -20.70 -19.82
N PRO A 258 -15.53 -19.37 -19.64
CA PRO A 258 -15.41 -18.48 -20.79
C PRO A 258 -14.12 -18.86 -21.54
N GLU A 259 -14.26 -19.21 -22.82
CA GLU A 259 -13.14 -19.64 -23.67
C GLU A 259 -11.97 -18.63 -23.59
N PRO A 260 -10.72 -19.11 -23.45
CA PRO A 260 -9.56 -18.25 -23.62
C PRO A 260 -9.50 -17.75 -25.07
N SER A 261 -9.45 -16.44 -25.24
CA SER A 261 -9.29 -15.81 -26.54
C SER A 261 -7.91 -16.10 -27.13
N GLY A 262 -7.80 -17.17 -27.93
CA GLY A 262 -6.71 -17.34 -28.89
C GLY A 262 -6.34 -18.77 -29.26
N GLY A 263 -6.67 -19.16 -30.50
CA GLY A 263 -5.90 -20.15 -31.29
C GLY A 263 -6.40 -21.60 -31.26
N GLN A 264 -7.13 -21.99 -32.31
CA GLN A 264 -7.68 -23.33 -32.56
C GLN A 264 -6.63 -24.45 -32.63
N ALA A 265 -7.01 -25.65 -32.16
CA ALA A 265 -6.75 -26.91 -32.86
C ALA A 265 -7.91 -27.89 -32.61
N ALA A 266 -8.42 -28.45 -33.70
CA ALA A 266 -9.60 -29.31 -33.76
C ALA A 266 -9.38 -30.70 -33.15
N GLY A 267 -10.44 -31.30 -32.58
CA GLY A 267 -10.44 -32.70 -32.19
C GLY A 267 -11.76 -33.22 -31.59
N SER A 268 -12.59 -33.81 -32.45
CA SER A 268 -13.53 -34.93 -32.20
C SER A 268 -14.57 -34.86 -31.06
N ARG A 269 -15.83 -34.73 -31.49
CA ARG A 269 -17.09 -34.82 -30.74
C ARG A 269 -17.57 -36.28 -30.66
N TRP A 270 -17.88 -36.79 -29.47
CA TRP A 270 -18.66 -38.01 -29.26
C TRP A 270 -19.81 -37.76 -28.26
N PRO A 271 -20.94 -38.49 -28.36
CA PRO A 271 -22.26 -38.02 -27.94
C PRO A 271 -22.63 -38.35 -26.48
N HIS A 272 -23.37 -37.42 -25.86
CA HIS A 272 -24.04 -37.60 -24.57
C HIS A 272 -25.32 -38.45 -24.72
N PRO A 273 -25.59 -39.42 -23.82
CA PRO A 273 -26.89 -40.08 -23.74
C PRO A 273 -27.89 -39.28 -22.88
N GLU A 274 -29.15 -39.64 -23.09
CA GLU A 274 -30.40 -38.92 -22.83
C GLU A 274 -30.75 -38.67 -21.35
N ARG A 275 -31.49 -37.58 -21.11
CA ARG A 275 -32.14 -37.25 -19.83
C ARG A 275 -33.36 -38.15 -19.56
N PRO A 276 -33.60 -38.61 -18.32
CA PRO A 276 -34.92 -39.03 -17.89
C PRO A 276 -35.80 -37.87 -17.42
N ARG A 277 -37.10 -38.15 -17.46
CA ARG A 277 -38.26 -37.26 -17.46
C ARG A 277 -38.59 -36.59 -16.11
N GLN A 278 -39.32 -35.47 -16.24
CA GLN A 278 -40.13 -34.84 -15.20
C GLN A 278 -41.11 -35.84 -14.53
N ILE A 279 -41.26 -35.72 -13.21
CA ILE A 279 -42.43 -36.15 -12.46
C ILE A 279 -42.89 -34.98 -11.57
N SER A 280 -44.20 -34.78 -11.56
CA SER A 280 -44.98 -33.71 -10.95
C SER A 280 -45.30 -33.91 -9.46
N GLU A 281 -45.38 -32.77 -8.77
CA GLU A 281 -46.26 -32.35 -7.66
C GLU A 281 -46.69 -33.26 -6.49
N GLY A 282 -46.63 -32.62 -5.32
CA GLY A 282 -47.27 -32.96 -4.04
C GLY A 282 -46.25 -32.81 -2.90
N SER A 283 -46.44 -32.13 -1.78
CA SER A 283 -47.43 -31.19 -1.22
C SER A 283 -46.90 -30.85 0.19
N GLU A 284 -47.40 -29.77 0.80
CA GLU A 284 -47.32 -29.47 2.26
C GLU A 284 -46.16 -28.61 2.82
N THR A 285 -46.44 -27.31 2.84
CA THR A 285 -46.53 -26.46 4.05
C THR A 285 -45.40 -26.52 5.09
N SER A 286 -44.54 -25.50 5.09
CA SER A 286 -43.97 -24.97 6.35
C SER A 286 -43.51 -23.51 6.22
N MET A 287 -44.07 -22.67 7.08
CA MET A 287 -43.60 -21.35 7.50
C MET A 287 -43.16 -20.35 6.42
N ARG A 288 -44.12 -19.52 5.98
CA ARG A 288 -43.83 -18.16 5.49
C ARG A 288 -43.23 -17.36 6.65
N SER A 289 -41.91 -17.37 6.77
CA SER A 289 -41.18 -16.37 7.55
C SER A 289 -41.18 -15.06 6.77
N PHE A 290 -41.70 -14.01 7.41
CA PHE A 290 -41.65 -12.62 6.96
C PHE A 290 -40.18 -12.14 6.94
N TRP A 291 -39.44 -12.45 5.88
CA TRP A 291 -38.19 -11.77 5.57
C TRP A 291 -38.40 -10.96 4.29
N ARG A 292 -38.84 -9.72 4.47
CA ARG A 292 -38.73 -8.70 3.42
C ARG A 292 -37.23 -8.58 3.13
N LYS A 293 -36.75 -9.11 1.99
CA LYS A 293 -35.36 -8.96 1.54
C LYS A 293 -35.04 -7.47 1.51
N ARG A 294 -34.31 -6.97 2.52
CA ARG A 294 -33.77 -5.61 2.52
C ARG A 294 -32.78 -5.54 1.37
N LYS A 295 -33.01 -4.60 0.44
CA LYS A 295 -32.16 -4.48 -0.73
C LYS A 295 -30.99 -3.59 -0.32
N ARG A 296 -29.78 -4.17 -0.36
CA ARG A 296 -28.55 -3.45 -0.03
C ARG A 296 -28.18 -2.55 -1.22
N TYR A 297 -27.94 -1.27 -0.94
CA TYR A 297 -27.53 -0.27 -1.92
C TYR A 297 -26.12 0.23 -1.61
N MET A 298 -25.31 0.40 -2.65
CA MET A 298 -23.99 1.00 -2.58
C MET A 298 -23.98 2.25 -3.44
N THR A 299 -23.75 3.41 -2.82
CA THR A 299 -23.70 4.71 -3.51
C THR A 299 -22.32 5.32 -3.34
N THR A 300 -21.72 5.76 -4.45
CA THR A 300 -20.46 6.51 -4.42
C THR A 300 -20.71 7.94 -4.88
N ILE A 301 -20.33 8.91 -4.06
CA ILE A 301 -20.45 10.34 -4.36
C ILE A 301 -19.04 10.90 -4.58
N TYR A 302 -18.74 11.33 -5.79
CA TYR A 302 -17.48 12.02 -6.09
C TYR A 302 -17.60 13.49 -5.70
N CYS A 303 -16.69 13.94 -4.84
CA CYS A 303 -16.62 15.29 -4.32
C CYS A 303 -15.38 16.00 -4.87
N ASP A 304 -15.56 17.22 -5.36
CA ASP A 304 -14.48 18.11 -5.80
C ASP A 304 -14.86 19.55 -5.45
N SER A 305 -14.00 20.22 -4.66
CA SER A 305 -14.25 21.59 -4.18
C SER A 305 -14.43 22.61 -5.30
N ARG A 306 -13.98 22.31 -6.53
CA ARG A 306 -14.20 23.17 -7.71
C ARG A 306 -15.64 23.17 -8.20
N LYS A 307 -16.44 22.18 -7.78
CA LYS A 307 -17.88 22.06 -8.07
C LYS A 307 -18.74 22.49 -6.88
N ARG A 308 -18.16 23.18 -5.90
CA ARG A 308 -18.89 23.75 -4.76
C ARG A 308 -20.00 24.71 -5.20
N VAL A 309 -21.07 24.75 -4.44
CA VAL A 309 -22.16 25.73 -4.58
C VAL A 309 -21.95 26.96 -3.70
N ALA A 310 -21.15 26.84 -2.64
CA ALA A 310 -20.76 27.94 -1.76
C ALA A 310 -19.40 27.67 -1.09
N GLY A 311 -18.76 28.73 -0.59
CA GLY A 311 -17.49 28.67 0.15
C GLY A 311 -16.23 28.72 -0.73
N ASP A 312 -15.13 28.21 -0.19
CA ASP A 312 -13.80 28.15 -0.82
C ASP A 312 -13.30 26.70 -0.94
N ASP A 313 -12.08 26.48 -1.42
CA ASP A 313 -11.58 25.12 -1.67
C ASP A 313 -11.32 24.28 -0.40
N ALA A 314 -11.22 24.91 0.77
CA ALA A 314 -10.99 24.25 2.05
C ALA A 314 -12.25 24.20 2.94
N SER A 315 -13.22 25.08 2.72
CA SER A 315 -14.49 25.13 3.42
C SER A 315 -15.62 25.37 2.43
N PHE A 316 -16.28 24.31 1.98
CA PHE A 316 -17.27 24.36 0.91
C PHE A 316 -18.55 23.59 1.19
N GLU A 317 -19.59 24.00 0.46
CA GLU A 317 -20.86 23.31 0.36
C GLU A 317 -20.99 22.65 -1.03
N MET A 318 -21.52 21.43 -1.07
CA MET A 318 -21.76 20.66 -2.30
C MET A 318 -23.21 20.18 -2.35
N ASP A 319 -23.89 20.43 -3.47
CA ASP A 319 -25.19 19.80 -3.78
C ASP A 319 -24.95 18.48 -4.53
N ILE A 320 -25.52 17.39 -4.04
CA ILE A 320 -25.39 16.07 -4.65
C ILE A 320 -26.43 15.84 -5.76
N GLY A 321 -27.35 16.79 -5.98
CA GLY A 321 -28.33 16.81 -7.08
C GLY A 321 -29.58 15.95 -6.84
N GLU A 322 -29.44 14.84 -6.13
CA GLU A 322 -30.53 13.94 -5.74
C GLU A 322 -30.60 13.79 -4.22
N THR A 323 -31.80 13.55 -3.68
CA THR A 323 -31.95 13.36 -2.23
C THR A 323 -31.68 11.88 -1.89
N ILE A 324 -30.67 11.63 -1.06
CA ILE A 324 -30.30 10.28 -0.60
C ILE A 324 -30.85 10.08 0.82
N HIS A 325 -31.66 9.04 1.01
CA HIS A 325 -32.16 8.63 2.32
C HIS A 325 -31.35 7.44 2.83
N LEU A 326 -30.63 7.65 3.93
CA LEU A 326 -29.86 6.63 4.63
C LEU A 326 -30.64 6.17 5.86
N GLN A 327 -30.81 4.86 6.01
CA GLN A 327 -31.34 4.27 7.24
C GLN A 327 -30.23 4.13 8.30
N THR A 328 -30.64 3.96 9.56
CA THR A 328 -29.72 3.70 10.68
C THR A 328 -28.80 2.52 10.37
N GLY A 329 -27.50 2.68 10.63
CA GLY A 329 -26.50 1.64 10.39
C GLY A 329 -25.84 1.69 9.02
N ALA A 330 -26.12 2.72 8.22
CA ALA A 330 -25.35 3.00 7.01
C ALA A 330 -23.86 3.13 7.32
N LYS A 331 -23.03 2.57 6.46
CA LYS A 331 -21.57 2.58 6.57
C LYS A 331 -21.00 3.57 5.58
N LEU A 332 -20.15 4.47 6.07
CA LEU A 332 -19.47 5.49 5.28
C LEU A 332 -17.97 5.23 5.26
N SER A 333 -17.33 5.46 4.12
CA SER A 333 -15.87 5.54 4.00
C SER A 333 -15.47 6.63 3.01
N ILE A 334 -14.30 7.24 3.22
CA ILE A 334 -13.70 8.22 2.32
C ILE A 334 -12.63 7.53 1.51
N LEU A 335 -12.74 7.62 0.19
CA LEU A 335 -11.81 7.02 -0.77
C LEU A 335 -11.15 8.11 -1.60
N LYS A 336 -9.95 7.84 -2.10
CA LYS A 336 -9.24 8.70 -3.07
C LYS A 336 -9.15 10.16 -2.61
N PHE A 337 -8.99 10.41 -1.30
CA PHE A 337 -8.86 11.77 -0.80
C PHE A 337 -7.51 12.34 -1.24
N ARG A 338 -7.55 13.49 -1.90
CA ARG A 338 -6.42 14.19 -2.50
C ARG A 338 -6.51 15.68 -2.20
N VAL A 339 -5.38 16.25 -1.79
CA VAL A 339 -5.16 17.69 -1.62
C VAL A 339 -3.71 18.03 -2.00
N ALA A 340 -3.46 19.20 -2.57
CA ALA A 340 -2.10 19.65 -2.78
C ALA A 340 -1.53 20.20 -1.46
N ASP A 341 -0.28 19.87 -1.16
CA ASP A 341 0.48 20.53 -0.10
C ASP A 341 0.84 21.93 -0.58
N ALA A 342 -0.07 22.87 -0.36
CA ALA A 342 0.13 24.27 -0.66
C ALA A 342 0.40 25.07 0.62
N PHE A 343 0.73 24.40 1.73
CA PHE A 343 0.75 25.01 3.06
C PHE A 343 2.10 25.65 3.36
N LEU A 344 2.09 26.93 3.66
CA LEU A 344 3.30 27.64 4.06
C LEU A 344 3.33 27.68 5.57
N SER A 345 4.54 27.61 6.13
CA SER A 345 4.77 27.70 7.58
C SER A 345 4.11 28.93 8.22
N THR A 346 3.90 30.00 7.46
CA THR A 346 3.21 31.21 7.92
C THR A 346 1.69 31.07 8.09
N ASP A 347 1.09 29.96 7.65
CA ASP A 347 -0.38 29.79 7.67
C ASP A 347 -0.96 29.66 9.08
N ARG A 348 -0.16 29.21 10.06
CA ARG A 348 -0.55 29.19 11.48
C ARG A 348 -0.21 30.48 12.21
N GLY A 349 0.71 31.27 11.67
CA GLY A 349 1.18 32.50 12.28
C GLY A 349 2.47 33.01 11.65
N GLN A 350 2.68 34.31 11.72
CA GLN A 350 3.82 35.00 11.11
C GLN A 350 4.51 35.98 12.08
N TYR A 351 4.09 36.05 13.34
CA TYR A 351 4.64 37.02 14.29
C TYR A 351 5.60 36.37 15.28
N LEU A 352 6.80 36.96 15.42
CA LEU A 352 7.67 36.71 16.56
C LEU A 352 7.32 37.72 17.65
N TYR A 353 7.08 37.27 18.88
CA TYR A 353 6.78 38.14 20.03
C TYR A 353 7.91 38.08 21.04
N TRP A 354 8.30 39.24 21.57
CA TRP A 354 9.23 39.32 22.70
C TRP A 354 8.80 40.40 23.68
N GLU A 355 9.12 40.16 24.94
CA GLU A 355 8.99 41.12 26.02
C GLU A 355 10.29 41.91 26.17
N ASP A 356 10.17 43.22 26.36
CA ASP A 356 11.24 44.04 26.96
C ASP A 356 10.96 44.16 28.47
N GLN A 357 11.77 43.51 29.30
CA GLN A 357 11.54 43.43 30.74
C GLN A 357 11.76 44.77 31.45
N ALA A 358 12.69 45.60 30.98
CA ALA A 358 12.92 46.92 31.57
C ALA A 358 11.72 47.85 31.36
N LEU A 359 11.07 47.75 30.19
CA LEU A 359 9.95 48.61 29.82
C LEU A 359 8.57 47.98 30.10
N GLY A 360 8.52 46.67 30.35
CA GLY A 360 7.27 45.93 30.50
C GLY A 360 6.41 45.94 29.23
N THR A 361 7.04 45.99 28.04
CA THR A 361 6.34 46.13 26.76
C THR A 361 6.41 44.87 25.91
N LEU A 362 5.31 44.58 25.21
CA LEU A 362 5.26 43.54 24.19
C LEU A 362 5.62 44.13 22.83
N ASN A 363 6.60 43.53 22.16
CA ASN A 363 7.05 43.89 20.84
C ASN A 363 6.90 42.70 19.87
N TRP A 364 6.84 43.00 18.58
CA TRP A 364 6.66 41.96 17.56
C TRP A 364 7.32 42.32 16.24
N ALA A 365 7.60 41.29 15.44
CA ALA A 365 8.10 41.41 14.07
C ALA A 365 7.42 40.38 13.16
N THR A 366 7.23 40.73 11.89
CA THR A 366 6.55 39.90 10.89
C THR A 366 7.56 39.10 10.07
N LEU A 367 7.45 37.77 10.13
CA LEU A 367 8.23 36.84 9.33
C LEU A 367 7.71 36.86 7.87
N PRO A 368 8.55 37.20 6.88
CA PRO A 368 8.14 37.17 5.49
C PRO A 368 8.01 35.73 4.99
N VAL A 369 7.17 35.56 3.97
CA VAL A 369 6.99 34.27 3.30
C VAL A 369 8.32 33.75 2.75
N GLY A 370 8.65 32.49 3.06
CA GLY A 370 9.88 31.83 2.58
C GLY A 370 11.11 32.01 3.47
N ALA A 371 11.01 32.75 4.59
CA ALA A 371 12.08 32.94 5.57
C ALA A 371 11.97 32.00 6.80
N TYR A 372 11.26 30.89 6.69
CA TYR A 372 11.02 29.94 7.78
C TYR A 372 12.02 28.77 7.82
N THR A 373 12.95 28.65 6.86
CA THR A 373 13.99 27.61 6.90
C THR A 373 15.00 27.90 8.01
N GLY A 374 15.65 26.91 8.61
CA GLY A 374 16.50 27.09 9.81
C GLY A 374 17.50 28.24 9.67
N THR A 375 18.28 28.24 8.59
CA THR A 375 19.26 29.31 8.29
C THR A 375 18.60 30.66 8.00
N ARG A 376 17.51 30.70 7.21
CA ARG A 376 16.83 31.96 6.85
C ARG A 376 16.08 32.56 8.02
N LEU A 377 15.50 31.71 8.86
CA LEU A 377 14.80 32.08 10.09
C LEU A 377 15.80 32.67 11.09
N ALA A 378 16.94 32.02 11.32
CA ALA A 378 18.00 32.57 12.17
C ALA A 378 18.55 33.90 11.64
N SER A 379 18.75 34.02 10.32
CA SER A 379 19.17 35.28 9.68
C SER A 379 18.12 36.38 9.85
N TRP A 380 16.84 36.05 9.69
CA TRP A 380 15.74 36.99 9.91
C TRP A 380 15.62 37.42 11.37
N ILE A 381 15.71 36.50 12.34
CA ILE A 381 15.72 36.81 13.78
C ILE A 381 16.90 37.74 14.10
N SER A 382 18.09 37.44 13.56
CA SER A 382 19.29 38.29 13.71
C SER A 382 19.08 39.73 13.24
N SER A 383 18.27 39.90 12.20
CA SER A 383 18.04 41.21 11.57
C SER A 383 16.96 42.04 12.28
N ASN A 384 16.07 41.40 13.04
CA ASN A 384 14.90 42.05 13.64
C ASN A 384 14.92 42.09 15.17
N TYR A 385 15.72 41.23 15.82
CA TYR A 385 15.68 41.04 17.27
C TYR A 385 17.08 41.01 17.90
N ALA A 386 17.78 39.89 17.75
CA ALA A 386 19.08 39.63 18.36
C ALA A 386 19.82 38.55 17.56
N ALA A 387 21.16 38.56 17.64
CA ALA A 387 22.00 37.61 16.92
C ALA A 387 21.53 36.17 17.15
N ALA A 388 21.24 35.45 16.07
CA ALA A 388 20.68 34.11 16.12
C ALA A 388 21.40 33.19 15.14
N THR A 389 21.69 31.97 15.58
CA THR A 389 22.38 30.95 14.79
C THR A 389 21.54 29.67 14.75
N TYR A 390 21.44 29.08 13.57
CA TYR A 390 20.85 27.75 13.39
C TYR A 390 21.94 26.69 13.48
N VAL A 391 21.76 25.71 14.36
CA VAL A 391 22.67 24.58 14.55
C VAL A 391 22.05 23.34 13.91
N GLU A 392 22.52 23.00 12.72
CA GLU A 392 21.96 21.90 11.92
C GLU A 392 22.08 20.53 12.61
N ALA A 393 23.19 20.29 13.33
CA ALA A 393 23.45 19.01 14.00
C ALA A 393 22.41 18.64 15.07
N THR A 394 21.84 19.65 15.75
CA THR A 394 20.85 19.49 16.82
C THR A 394 19.45 19.97 16.42
N ASN A 395 19.31 20.56 15.23
CA ASN A 395 18.11 21.24 14.76
C ASN A 395 17.63 22.34 15.74
N GLU A 396 18.56 23.15 16.24
CA GLU A 396 18.30 24.19 17.23
C GLU A 396 18.47 25.60 16.65
N ILE A 397 17.71 26.57 17.17
CA ILE A 397 18.00 27.99 17.00
C ILE A 397 18.49 28.55 18.33
N GLN A 398 19.69 29.09 18.33
CA GLN A 398 20.30 29.76 19.47
C GLN A 398 20.23 31.25 19.26
N VAL A 399 19.47 31.96 20.10
CA VAL A 399 19.30 33.41 20.04
C VAL A 399 20.07 34.05 21.19
N ALA A 400 20.89 35.05 20.93
CA ALA A 400 21.59 35.80 21.97
C ALA A 400 20.60 36.42 22.95
N SER A 401 20.79 36.15 24.23
CA SER A 401 20.02 36.71 25.33
C SER A 401 20.87 37.72 26.08
N ASP A 402 20.35 38.94 26.21
CA ASP A 402 20.93 40.02 27.00
C ASP A 402 20.33 40.11 28.42
N GLY A 403 19.45 39.17 28.77
CA GLY A 403 18.71 39.14 30.04
C GLY A 403 17.58 40.17 30.14
N ASN A 404 17.48 41.14 29.22
CA ASN A 404 16.42 42.15 29.21
C ASN A 404 15.28 41.78 28.26
N ARG A 405 15.60 41.18 27.11
CA ARG A 405 14.62 40.80 26.10
C ARG A 405 14.45 39.29 26.05
N VAL A 406 13.20 38.83 26.00
CA VAL A 406 12.86 37.39 25.98
C VAL A 406 11.76 37.12 24.96
N ILE A 407 12.00 36.19 24.04
CA ILE A 407 10.97 35.70 23.12
C ILE A 407 9.97 34.86 23.92
N LEU A 408 8.68 35.14 23.76
CA LEU A 408 7.60 34.52 24.53
C LEU A 408 6.94 33.38 23.76
N ASN A 409 6.70 32.26 24.45
CA ASN A 409 5.78 31.24 23.96
C ASN A 409 4.31 31.71 24.12
N ASP A 410 3.37 31.02 23.45
CA ASP A 410 1.96 31.43 23.45
C ASP A 410 1.30 31.45 24.84
N GLN A 411 1.76 30.59 25.75
CA GLN A 411 1.26 30.55 27.12
C GLN A 411 1.77 31.75 27.92
N GLN A 412 3.08 32.03 27.86
CA GLN A 412 3.68 33.20 28.49
C GLN A 412 3.09 34.51 27.95
N LEU A 413 2.83 34.56 26.64
CA LEU A 413 2.18 35.70 25.99
C LEU A 413 0.78 35.94 26.56
N ARG A 414 -0.03 34.88 26.76
CA ARG A 414 -1.35 34.98 27.40
C ARG A 414 -1.27 35.41 28.86
N ASP A 415 -0.33 34.84 29.61
CA ASP A 415 -0.24 35.05 31.05
C ASP A 415 0.31 36.45 31.40
N ARG A 416 1.29 36.95 30.63
CA ARG A 416 1.93 38.24 30.89
C ARG A 416 1.23 39.42 30.23
N PHE A 417 0.62 39.21 29.06
CA PHE A 417 -0.05 40.25 28.29
C PHE A 417 -1.48 39.86 27.94
N PRO A 418 -2.40 39.65 28.91
CA PRO A 418 -3.78 39.21 28.65
C PRO A 418 -4.68 40.25 27.96
N GLY A 419 -4.11 41.29 27.35
CA GLY A 419 -4.82 42.38 26.68
C GLY A 419 -4.08 43.73 26.75
N THR A 420 -2.92 43.78 27.39
CA THR A 420 -2.13 45.01 27.66
C THR A 420 -0.91 45.18 26.76
N GLY A 421 -0.69 44.25 25.81
CA GLY A 421 0.44 44.28 24.87
C GLY A 421 0.08 44.88 23.51
N SER A 422 1.09 45.35 22.77
CA SER A 422 0.94 45.76 21.37
C SER A 422 0.80 44.51 20.49
N TYR A 423 -0.41 44.21 20.01
CA TYR A 423 -0.66 43.12 19.09
C TYR A 423 -0.83 43.65 17.66
N PRO A 424 -0.32 42.95 16.63
CA PRO A 424 -0.59 43.26 15.24
C PRO A 424 -2.09 43.09 14.91
N SER A 425 -2.54 43.74 13.85
CA SER A 425 -3.96 43.73 13.45
C SER A 425 -4.50 42.30 13.30
N GLY A 426 -5.60 42.01 14.00
CA GLY A 426 -6.26 40.70 14.00
C GLY A 426 -5.71 39.69 15.01
N ALA A 427 -4.52 39.94 15.59
CA ALA A 427 -3.98 39.10 16.66
C ALA A 427 -4.55 39.48 18.02
N SER A 428 -4.64 38.50 18.90
CA SER A 428 -5.08 38.66 20.29
C SER A 428 -4.28 37.71 21.19
N PRO A 429 -4.35 37.87 22.53
CA PRO A 429 -3.73 36.90 23.44
C PRO A 429 -4.22 35.46 23.20
N SER A 430 -5.51 35.27 22.90
CA SER A 430 -6.09 33.96 22.61
C SER A 430 -5.76 33.44 21.20
N LYS A 431 -5.45 34.33 20.25
CA LYS A 431 -5.08 33.99 18.88
C LYS A 431 -3.92 34.87 18.40
N PRO A 432 -2.68 34.58 18.86
CA PRO A 432 -1.56 35.49 18.64
C PRO A 432 -0.99 35.44 17.22
N PHE A 433 -1.33 34.42 16.41
CA PHE A 433 -0.71 34.18 15.11
C PHE A 433 0.83 34.16 15.18
N SER A 434 1.36 33.54 16.23
CA SER A 434 2.80 33.49 16.49
C SER A 434 3.50 32.42 15.63
N ILE A 435 4.82 32.58 15.47
CA ILE A 435 5.68 31.56 14.87
C ILE A 435 6.16 30.49 15.88
N ASN A 436 5.58 30.44 17.08
CA ASN A 436 6.00 29.50 18.13
C ASN A 436 5.83 28.03 17.72
N HIS A 437 4.90 27.75 16.80
CA HIS A 437 4.77 26.43 16.20
C HIS A 437 6.01 26.02 15.36
N LEU A 438 6.76 26.99 14.82
CA LEU A 438 8.03 26.76 14.11
C LEU A 438 9.19 26.63 15.08
N LEU A 439 9.25 27.49 16.11
CA LEU A 439 10.36 27.54 17.04
C LEU A 439 10.36 26.42 18.08
N GLY A 440 9.18 25.93 18.49
CA GLY A 440 9.08 24.94 19.56
C GLY A 440 9.37 25.53 20.95
N PRO A 441 9.52 24.66 21.97
CA PRO A 441 9.86 25.10 23.33
C PRO A 441 11.28 25.67 23.41
N SER A 442 11.50 26.60 24.34
CA SER A 442 12.83 27.15 24.61
C SER A 442 13.18 27.16 26.09
N PHE A 443 14.49 27.25 26.34
CA PHE A 443 15.07 27.52 27.64
C PHE A 443 16.24 28.51 27.51
N ILE A 444 16.62 29.13 28.62
CA ILE A 444 17.77 30.04 28.67
C ILE A 444 18.95 29.27 29.25
N ASP A 445 20.09 29.31 28.55
CA ASP A 445 21.36 28.77 29.00
C ASP A 445 22.46 29.83 28.81
N GLY A 446 22.93 30.38 29.93
CA GLY A 446 23.89 31.49 29.94
C GLY A 446 23.39 32.69 29.12
N ALA A 447 24.13 33.04 28.07
CA ALA A 447 23.84 34.16 27.18
C ALA A 447 22.99 33.79 25.96
N LEU A 448 22.32 32.62 25.98
CA LEU A 448 21.53 32.11 24.85
C LEU A 448 20.12 31.71 25.30
N GLN A 449 19.11 32.10 24.52
CA GLN A 449 17.80 31.47 24.51
C GLN A 449 17.80 30.41 23.41
N ILE A 450 17.72 29.15 23.79
CA ILE A 450 17.83 27.99 22.90
C ILE A 450 16.43 27.45 22.62
N PHE A 451 16.08 27.39 21.34
CA PHE A 451 14.87 26.77 20.83
C PHE A 451 15.20 25.37 20.34
N VAL A 452 14.64 24.37 21.01
CA VAL A 452 14.86 22.96 20.65
C VAL A 452 13.84 22.55 19.60
N PHE A 453 14.34 22.11 18.45
CA PHE A 453 13.57 21.54 17.34
C PHE A 453 12.76 22.53 16.50
N VAL A 454 13.38 23.06 15.44
CA VAL A 454 12.69 23.88 14.44
C VAL A 454 11.83 23.02 13.52
N THR A 455 10.52 23.31 13.43
CA THR A 455 9.61 22.61 12.52
C THR A 455 9.45 23.38 11.19
N MET A 456 9.61 22.68 10.07
CA MET A 456 9.52 23.27 8.73
C MET A 456 8.17 23.02 8.05
N ASN A 457 7.37 22.09 8.58
CA ASN A 457 6.05 21.77 8.06
C ASN A 457 4.99 22.61 8.78
N ALA A 458 4.14 23.31 8.01
CA ALA A 458 3.04 24.09 8.56
C ALA A 458 2.04 23.21 9.35
N TYR A 459 1.78 22.02 8.81
CA TYR A 459 0.88 21.03 9.38
C TYR A 459 1.54 19.65 9.29
N SER A 460 1.35 18.82 10.31
CA SER A 460 1.71 17.39 10.29
C SER A 460 0.53 16.51 9.89
N GLU A 461 -0.68 16.99 10.17
CA GLU A 461 -1.93 16.30 9.90
C GLU A 461 -3.05 17.28 9.56
N LEU A 462 -3.97 16.83 8.72
CA LEU A 462 -5.18 17.54 8.34
C LEU A 462 -6.39 16.65 8.53
N PHE A 463 -7.51 17.26 8.86
CA PHE A 463 -8.76 16.57 9.14
C PHE A 463 -9.83 17.02 8.15
N LEU A 464 -10.34 16.08 7.36
CA LEU A 464 -11.53 16.29 6.55
C LEU A 464 -12.75 16.15 7.46
N ARG A 465 -13.49 17.23 7.63
CA ARG A 465 -14.70 17.31 8.47
C ARG A 465 -15.95 17.47 7.62
N CYS A 466 -17.07 16.94 8.10
CA CYS A 466 -18.37 17.18 7.51
C CYS A 466 -19.43 17.45 8.57
N SER A 467 -19.88 18.71 8.65
CA SER A 467 -20.88 19.11 9.66
C SER A 467 -22.24 18.47 9.43
N THR A 468 -22.59 18.18 8.16
CA THR A 468 -23.86 17.50 7.82
C THR A 468 -23.91 16.07 8.38
N LEU A 469 -22.75 15.45 8.60
CA LEU A 469 -22.63 14.07 9.09
C LEU A 469 -22.14 14.01 10.55
N ALA A 470 -21.91 15.16 11.19
CA ALA A 470 -21.26 15.27 12.50
C ALA A 470 -22.00 14.56 13.65
N ASN A 471 -23.33 14.61 13.64
CA ASN A 471 -24.15 13.98 14.68
C ASN A 471 -24.48 12.52 14.36
N ALA A 472 -24.12 12.08 13.15
CA ALA A 472 -24.41 10.74 12.65
C ALA A 472 -23.19 9.84 12.70
N ALA A 473 -21.99 10.37 12.41
CA ALA A 473 -20.77 9.59 12.33
C ALA A 473 -20.25 9.16 13.70
N GLU A 474 -20.07 7.85 13.91
CA GLU A 474 -19.39 7.27 15.08
C GLU A 474 -17.87 7.52 15.05
N ILE A 475 -17.43 8.78 15.03
CA ILE A 475 -16.01 9.13 15.04
C ILE A 475 -15.75 10.05 16.23
N LYS A 476 -14.70 9.77 16.99
CA LYS A 476 -14.27 10.61 18.10
C LYS A 476 -12.92 11.23 17.76
N GLY A 477 -12.92 12.53 17.47
CA GLY A 477 -11.73 13.33 17.22
C GLY A 477 -11.36 14.27 18.38
N PRO A 478 -10.21 14.95 18.30
CA PRO A 478 -9.72 15.87 19.35
C PRO A 478 -10.70 16.99 19.71
N LEU A 479 -11.57 17.37 18.78
CA LEU A 479 -12.52 18.47 18.90
C LEU A 479 -13.98 18.07 18.54
N GLY A 480 -14.34 16.79 18.65
CA GLY A 480 -15.72 16.33 18.45
C GLY A 480 -15.92 15.28 17.35
N GLN A 481 -17.17 15.12 16.91
CA GLN A 481 -17.64 13.96 16.12
C GLN A 481 -17.80 14.22 14.61
N ASP A 482 -17.25 15.30 14.07
CA ASP A 482 -17.43 15.71 12.67
C ASP A 482 -16.29 15.34 11.72
N ILE A 483 -15.25 14.66 12.19
CA ILE A 483 -14.09 14.27 11.39
C ILE A 483 -14.43 13.02 10.58
N LEU A 484 -14.33 13.04 9.26
CA LEU A 484 -14.53 11.87 8.39
C LEU A 484 -13.24 11.13 8.04
N CYS A 485 -12.12 11.85 7.92
CA CYS A 485 -10.84 11.27 7.51
C CYS A 485 -9.67 12.14 7.99
N LYS A 486 -8.55 11.48 8.34
CA LYS A 486 -7.27 12.12 8.66
C LYS A 486 -6.29 11.93 7.50
N LEU A 487 -5.58 13.00 7.14
CA LEU A 487 -4.51 13.01 6.16
C LEU A 487 -3.20 13.39 6.84
N ILE A 488 -2.13 12.65 6.57
CA ILE A 488 -0.78 12.96 7.07
C ILE A 488 -0.05 13.82 6.02
N VAL A 489 0.63 14.86 6.48
CA VAL A 489 1.41 15.79 5.66
C VAL A 489 2.90 15.44 5.78
N ASP A 490 3.45 14.75 4.78
CA ASP A 490 4.80 14.18 4.81
C ASP A 490 5.70 14.54 3.60
N LYS A 491 5.18 15.24 2.59
CA LYS A 491 5.90 15.49 1.32
C LYS A 491 6.44 16.93 1.17
N GLY A 492 5.87 17.92 1.85
CA GLY A 492 6.23 19.33 1.72
C GLY A 492 5.57 20.02 0.51
N VAL A 493 5.78 21.33 0.39
CA VAL A 493 5.07 22.20 -0.55
C VAL A 493 5.22 21.76 -2.02
N GLY A 494 4.11 21.77 -2.76
CA GLY A 494 4.03 21.44 -4.19
C GLY A 494 3.68 19.98 -4.49
N PHE A 495 3.73 19.10 -3.48
CA PHE A 495 3.37 17.70 -3.64
C PHE A 495 1.86 17.47 -3.54
N ILE A 496 1.39 16.40 -4.16
CA ILE A 496 0.00 15.96 -4.03
C ILE A 496 -0.05 14.92 -2.90
N MET A 497 -0.77 15.25 -1.83
CA MET A 497 -1.02 14.33 -0.73
C MET A 497 -2.26 13.51 -0.99
N GLN A 498 -2.22 12.23 -0.62
CA GLN A 498 -3.31 11.28 -0.83
C GLN A 498 -3.55 10.43 0.40
N THR A 499 -4.81 10.17 0.71
CA THR A 499 -5.21 9.25 1.78
C THR A 499 -6.56 8.59 1.47
N ARG A 500 -6.97 7.67 2.34
CA ARG A 500 -8.29 7.04 2.36
C ARG A 500 -8.60 6.64 3.81
N THR A 501 -9.86 6.36 4.10
CA THR A 501 -10.22 5.62 5.31
C THR A 501 -9.54 4.24 5.28
N ASP A 502 -9.02 3.80 6.43
CA ASP A 502 -8.33 2.52 6.56
C ASP A 502 -9.20 1.34 6.12
N GLU A 503 -8.58 0.32 5.51
CA GLU A 503 -9.30 -0.85 5.03
C GLU A 503 -9.99 -1.59 6.18
N GLY A 504 -11.29 -1.87 6.01
CA GLY A 504 -12.13 -2.49 7.04
C GLY A 504 -12.68 -1.53 8.10
N HIS A 505 -12.27 -0.26 8.10
CA HIS A 505 -12.78 0.76 9.02
C HIS A 505 -13.91 1.55 8.32
N TYR A 506 -15.16 1.21 8.65
CA TYR A 506 -16.32 1.98 8.22
C TYR A 506 -16.82 2.86 9.34
N VAL A 507 -17.16 4.09 8.98
CA VAL A 507 -17.85 5.04 9.83
C VAL A 507 -19.32 4.63 9.88
N ARG A 508 -19.81 4.19 11.03
CA ARG A 508 -21.24 3.92 11.17
C ARG A 508 -22.00 5.23 11.33
N LEU A 509 -23.12 5.32 10.64
CA LEU A 509 -24.01 6.46 10.70
C LEU A 509 -25.24 6.13 11.56
N HIS A 510 -25.55 7.00 12.52
CA HIS A 510 -26.72 6.92 13.39
C HIS A 510 -27.95 7.60 12.79
N GLY A 511 -29.09 6.95 12.93
CA GLY A 511 -30.41 7.49 12.60
C GLY A 511 -30.73 7.50 11.10
N PRO A 512 -31.99 7.81 10.75
CA PRO A 512 -32.34 8.14 9.38
C PRO A 512 -31.77 9.50 9.01
N ILE A 513 -30.95 9.56 7.95
CA ILE A 513 -30.30 10.78 7.49
C ILE A 513 -30.75 11.03 6.05
N THR A 514 -31.15 12.27 5.77
CA THR A 514 -31.46 12.69 4.42
C THR A 514 -30.37 13.63 3.94
N LEU A 515 -29.63 13.20 2.92
CA LEU A 515 -28.55 13.96 2.32
C LEU A 515 -29.05 14.60 1.03
N ARG A 516 -28.85 15.91 0.92
CA ARG A 516 -29.00 16.69 -0.32
C ARG A 516 -27.78 17.57 -0.51
N THR A 517 -27.42 18.23 0.58
CA THR A 517 -26.31 19.17 0.63
C THR A 517 -25.31 18.74 1.69
N LEU A 518 -24.04 18.69 1.32
CA LEU A 518 -22.94 18.29 2.21
C LEU A 518 -21.99 19.47 2.43
N ARG A 519 -21.65 19.74 3.70
CA ARG A 519 -20.75 20.82 4.08
C ARG A 519 -19.43 20.24 4.57
N PHE A 520 -18.34 20.57 3.90
CA PHE A 520 -17.01 20.07 4.18
C PHE A 520 -16.09 21.17 4.66
N ARG A 521 -15.18 20.81 5.58
CA ARG A 521 -14.07 21.66 6.01
C ARG A 521 -12.80 20.83 6.12
N LEU A 522 -11.71 21.31 5.57
CA LEU A 522 -10.36 20.79 5.80
C LEU A 522 -9.72 21.64 6.90
N THR A 523 -9.41 21.03 8.04
CA THR A 523 -8.90 21.76 9.21
C THR A 523 -7.58 21.20 9.72
N ASP A 524 -6.88 22.03 10.49
CA ASP A 524 -5.83 21.56 11.40
C ASP A 524 -6.42 20.85 12.64
N VAL A 525 -5.53 20.46 13.55
CA VAL A 525 -5.88 19.81 14.83
C VAL A 525 -6.71 20.71 15.75
N ASP A 526 -6.52 22.04 15.64
CA ASP A 526 -7.20 23.08 16.42
C ASP A 526 -8.57 23.46 15.81
N GLY A 527 -8.93 22.87 14.66
CA GLY A 527 -10.20 23.10 13.98
C GLY A 527 -10.23 24.33 13.09
N ASN A 528 -9.08 24.99 12.86
CA ASN A 528 -8.97 26.12 11.94
C ASN A 528 -8.96 25.61 10.49
N VAL A 529 -9.71 26.27 9.61
CA VAL A 529 -9.70 25.96 8.18
C VAL A 529 -8.34 26.32 7.59
N VAL A 530 -7.73 25.38 6.87
CA VAL A 530 -6.41 25.58 6.26
C VAL A 530 -6.51 26.32 4.93
N ASN A 531 -5.46 27.05 4.56
CA ASN A 531 -5.41 27.76 3.29
C ASN A 531 -4.83 26.88 2.18
N THR A 532 -5.67 26.38 1.27
CA THR A 532 -5.22 25.56 0.13
C THR A 532 -4.73 26.40 -1.05
N ARG A 533 -4.71 27.73 -0.95
CA ARG A 533 -4.24 28.67 -2.01
C ARG A 533 -4.89 28.43 -3.37
N GLY A 534 -6.19 28.13 -3.37
CA GLY A 534 -6.96 27.85 -4.59
C GLY A 534 -6.70 26.48 -5.20
N THR A 535 -5.95 25.61 -4.52
CA THR A 535 -5.85 24.20 -4.91
C THR A 535 -7.07 23.43 -4.42
N SER A 536 -7.58 22.54 -5.27
CA SER A 536 -8.82 21.81 -5.02
C SER A 536 -8.64 20.68 -4.02
N VAL A 537 -9.66 20.47 -3.19
CA VAL A 537 -9.83 19.26 -2.36
C VAL A 537 -10.77 18.29 -3.09
N SER A 538 -10.33 17.06 -3.31
CA SER A 538 -11.14 16.04 -4.01
C SER A 538 -11.12 14.70 -3.29
N PHE A 539 -12.26 14.02 -3.22
CA PHE A 539 -12.41 12.70 -2.59
C PHE A 539 -13.68 12.00 -3.09
N ALA A 540 -13.86 10.73 -2.75
CA ALA A 540 -15.09 9.99 -2.98
C ALA A 540 -15.68 9.52 -1.65
N ILE A 541 -16.97 9.71 -1.45
CA ILE A 541 -17.72 9.18 -0.30
C ILE A 541 -18.37 7.89 -0.77
N PHE A 542 -18.06 6.79 -0.10
CA PHE A 542 -18.70 5.51 -0.33
C PHE A 542 -19.70 5.25 0.81
N LEU A 543 -20.96 5.03 0.44
CA LEU A 543 -22.09 4.78 1.33
C LEU A 543 -22.64 3.38 1.06
N ASP A 544 -22.64 2.53 2.08
CA ASP A 544 -23.23 1.20 2.08
C ASP A 544 -24.42 1.18 3.05
N HIS A 545 -25.64 1.08 2.52
CA HIS A 545 -26.86 1.22 3.31
C HIS A 545 -27.97 0.27 2.84
N GLU A 546 -28.89 -0.05 3.74
CA GLU A 546 -30.10 -0.83 3.45
C GLU A 546 -31.29 0.12 3.23
N GLN A 547 -32.16 -0.20 2.27
CA GLN A 547 -33.50 0.42 2.14
C GLN A 547 -34.61 -0.62 2.25
#